data_AF-A0A537NXW8-F1
#
_entry.id   AF-A0A537NXW8-F1
#
_cell.length_a   1.000
_cell.length_b   1.000
_cell.length_c   1.000
_cell.angle_alpha   90.00
_cell.angle_beta   90.00
_cell.angle_gamma   90.00
#
_symmetry.space_group_name_H-M   'P 1'
#
loop_
_entity.id
_entity.type
_entity.pdbx_description
1 polymer ?
#
loop_
_entity_poly.entity_id
_entity_poly.type
_entity_poly.pdbx_seq_one_letter_code
_entity_poly.pdbx_strand_id
1 'polypeptide(L)'
;ERVGARGEIIEPLVAEDVRLAVSKLAACGIEAVAVCFLFAYANPAHEKAAAEIIRTVAPDLYLSLSHEVNPEWREYERTASTIANAYIGPPVSRYLRTLEATSLRRFPRSRALMMKSDGGAASATMLARTPIATVMSGPVAGVIGGRYLGDVKNIDNLITFDTGGTSCDMRCCRDGRCSNRR
;
A
#
# COMPACT_ATOMS: atom_id res chain seq x y z
N GLU A 1 -22.78 -2.24 -10.76
CA GLU A 1 -23.12 -1.63 -9.46
C GLU A 1 -23.01 -0.12 -9.57
N ARG A 2 -23.66 0.66 -8.69
CA ARG A 2 -23.45 2.11 -8.65
C ARG A 2 -23.69 2.69 -7.27
N VAL A 3 -22.70 3.44 -6.77
CA VAL A 3 -22.79 4.33 -5.61
C VAL A 3 -22.74 5.77 -6.11
N GLY A 4 -23.53 6.66 -5.51
CA GLY A 4 -23.53 8.09 -5.81
C GLY A 4 -22.51 8.89 -5.00
N ALA A 5 -22.35 10.17 -5.32
CA ALA A 5 -21.34 11.03 -4.70
C ALA A 5 -21.58 11.28 -3.20
N ARG A 6 -22.80 11.06 -2.68
CA ARG A 6 -23.13 11.18 -1.26
C ARG A 6 -23.11 9.81 -0.55
N GLY A 7 -22.64 8.76 -1.23
CA GLY A 7 -22.57 7.40 -0.68
C GLY A 7 -23.88 6.62 -0.76
N GLU A 8 -24.91 7.17 -1.39
CA GLU A 8 -26.18 6.48 -1.65
C GLU A 8 -25.99 5.34 -2.66
N ILE A 9 -26.67 4.22 -2.44
CA ILE A 9 -26.68 3.12 -3.42
C ILE A 9 -27.70 3.47 -4.50
N ILE A 10 -27.22 3.68 -5.72
CA ILE A 10 -28.04 3.97 -6.91
C ILE A 10 -28.43 2.67 -7.61
N GLU A 11 -27.47 1.75 -7.76
CA GLU A 11 -27.68 0.41 -8.30
C GLU A 11 -27.00 -0.62 -7.39
N PRO A 12 -27.72 -1.65 -6.92
CA PRO A 12 -27.14 -2.65 -6.04
C PRO A 12 -26.03 -3.45 -6.73
N LEU A 13 -25.09 -3.96 -5.94
CA LEU A 13 -24.12 -4.93 -6.42
C LEU A 13 -24.82 -6.25 -6.76
N VAL A 14 -24.65 -6.73 -7.99
CA VAL A 14 -25.10 -8.05 -8.41
C VAL A 14 -23.99 -9.06 -8.07
N ALA A 15 -24.23 -9.91 -7.07
CA ALA A 15 -23.22 -10.84 -6.59
C ALA A 15 -22.72 -11.82 -7.67
N GLU A 16 -23.60 -12.21 -8.58
CA GLU A 16 -23.27 -13.16 -9.65
C GLU A 16 -22.30 -12.59 -10.69
N ASP A 17 -22.40 -11.29 -10.98
CA ASP A 17 -21.47 -10.61 -11.88
C ASP A 17 -20.04 -10.65 -11.32
N VAL A 18 -19.89 -10.46 -10.00
CA VAL A 18 -18.59 -10.58 -9.31
C VAL A 18 -18.07 -12.01 -9.37
N ARG A 19 -18.92 -13.02 -9.10
CA ARG A 19 -18.51 -14.43 -9.18
C ARG A 19 -18.01 -14.78 -10.58
N LEU A 20 -18.75 -14.38 -11.62
CA LEU A 20 -18.40 -14.66 -13.00
C LEU A 20 -17.09 -13.95 -13.40
N ALA A 21 -16.93 -12.68 -13.04
CA ALA A 21 -15.72 -11.92 -13.33
C ALA A 21 -14.49 -12.54 -12.67
N VAL A 22 -14.57 -12.89 -11.39
CA VAL A 22 -13.45 -13.46 -10.63
C VAL A 22 -13.10 -14.86 -11.12
N SER A 23 -14.10 -15.67 -11.47
CA SER A 23 -13.86 -17.01 -12.03
C SER A 23 -13.11 -16.95 -13.36
N LYS A 24 -13.48 -16.01 -14.25
CA LYS A 24 -12.77 -15.75 -15.51
C LYS A 24 -11.34 -15.30 -15.26
N LEU A 25 -11.13 -14.38 -14.34
CA LEU A 25 -9.81 -13.88 -13.97
C LEU A 25 -8.92 -14.97 -13.36
N ALA A 26 -9.46 -15.78 -12.44
CA ALA A 26 -8.76 -16.90 -11.82
C ALA A 26 -8.33 -17.95 -12.85
N ALA A 27 -9.17 -18.23 -13.85
CA ALA A 27 -8.83 -19.13 -14.96
C ALA A 27 -7.65 -18.63 -15.83
N CYS A 28 -7.33 -17.34 -15.78
CA CYS A 28 -6.14 -16.78 -16.44
C CYS A 28 -4.85 -16.93 -15.63
N GLY A 29 -4.90 -17.53 -14.43
CA GLY A 29 -3.70 -17.74 -13.60
C GLY A 29 -3.13 -16.47 -12.98
N ILE A 30 -3.96 -15.45 -12.75
CA ILE A 30 -3.53 -14.24 -12.03
C ILE A 30 -3.23 -14.56 -10.56
N GLU A 31 -2.35 -13.78 -9.93
CA GLU A 31 -2.04 -13.91 -8.50
C GLU A 31 -2.73 -12.86 -7.62
N ALA A 32 -3.31 -11.82 -8.22
CA ALA A 32 -3.85 -10.68 -7.49
C ALA A 32 -5.00 -9.98 -8.22
N VAL A 33 -5.96 -9.43 -7.46
CA VAL A 33 -7.11 -8.65 -7.94
C VAL A 33 -7.18 -7.31 -7.21
N ALA A 34 -7.43 -6.25 -7.98
CA ALA A 34 -7.76 -4.93 -7.46
C ALA A 34 -9.26 -4.64 -7.69
N VAL A 35 -9.99 -4.28 -6.64
CA VAL A 35 -11.39 -3.84 -6.72
C VAL A 35 -11.43 -2.33 -6.52
N CYS A 36 -11.95 -1.60 -7.52
CA CYS A 36 -11.95 -0.15 -7.56
C CYS A 36 -13.31 0.38 -8.03
N PHE A 37 -14.30 0.41 -7.15
CA PHE A 37 -15.61 0.98 -7.48
C PHE A 37 -15.61 2.50 -7.34
N LEU A 38 -16.44 3.17 -8.13
CA LEU A 38 -16.63 4.62 -8.01
C LEU A 38 -17.28 4.95 -6.67
N PHE A 39 -16.81 6.02 -6.03
CA PHE A 39 -17.26 6.47 -4.71
C PHE A 39 -17.09 5.46 -3.56
N ALA A 40 -16.23 4.44 -3.72
CA ALA A 40 -15.92 3.50 -2.64
C ALA A 40 -15.29 4.17 -1.39
N TYR A 41 -14.63 5.32 -1.56
CA TYR A 41 -14.14 6.15 -0.46
C TYR A 41 -15.28 6.75 0.39
N ALA A 42 -16.45 6.99 -0.20
CA ALA A 42 -17.62 7.54 0.48
C ALA A 42 -18.51 6.43 1.06
N ASN A 43 -18.73 5.36 0.29
CA ASN A 43 -19.43 4.16 0.78
C ASN A 43 -18.74 2.87 0.26
N PRO A 44 -17.99 2.16 1.11
CA PRO A 44 -17.25 0.96 0.70
C PRO A 44 -18.10 -0.32 0.68
N ALA A 45 -19.42 -0.24 0.88
CA ALA A 45 -20.28 -1.42 1.02
C ALA A 45 -20.16 -2.40 -0.15
N HIS A 46 -20.13 -1.90 -1.39
CA HIS A 46 -19.99 -2.77 -2.56
C HIS A 46 -18.59 -3.38 -2.68
N GLU A 47 -17.51 -2.65 -2.37
CA GLU A 47 -16.15 -3.24 -2.38
C GLU A 47 -16.01 -4.33 -1.31
N LYS A 48 -16.58 -4.11 -0.13
CA LYS A 48 -16.60 -5.12 0.95
C LYS A 48 -17.40 -6.35 0.55
N ALA A 49 -18.58 -6.17 -0.04
CA ALA A 49 -19.40 -7.29 -0.52
C ALA A 49 -18.70 -8.06 -1.65
N ALA A 50 -18.06 -7.37 -2.60
CA ALA A 50 -17.26 -8.00 -3.64
C ALA A 50 -16.07 -8.76 -3.04
N ALA A 51 -15.41 -8.23 -2.01
CA ALA A 51 -14.31 -8.88 -1.32
C ALA A 51 -14.69 -10.23 -0.70
N GLU A 52 -15.84 -10.29 -0.02
CA GLU A 52 -16.33 -11.55 0.56
C GLU A 52 -16.62 -12.61 -0.51
N ILE A 53 -17.17 -12.19 -1.65
CA ILE A 53 -17.40 -13.08 -2.79
C ILE A 53 -16.06 -13.57 -3.37
N ILE A 54 -15.10 -12.67 -3.59
CA ILE A 54 -13.77 -13.00 -4.12
C ILE A 54 -13.06 -14.00 -3.20
N ARG A 55 -13.07 -13.76 -1.88
CA ARG A 55 -12.45 -14.65 -0.89
C ARG A 55 -13.07 -16.04 -0.88
N THR A 56 -14.35 -16.16 -1.23
CA THR A 56 -15.03 -17.45 -1.33
C THR A 56 -14.71 -18.17 -2.63
N VAL A 57 -14.71 -17.45 -3.77
CA VAL A 57 -14.53 -18.04 -5.11
C VAL A 57 -13.06 -18.34 -5.42
N ALA A 58 -12.15 -17.47 -5.00
CA ALA A 58 -10.73 -17.54 -5.32
C ALA A 58 -9.89 -17.14 -4.09
N PRO A 59 -9.87 -17.97 -3.04
CA PRO A 59 -9.23 -17.64 -1.74
C PRO A 59 -7.73 -17.38 -1.82
N ASP A 60 -7.05 -17.91 -2.84
CA ASP A 60 -5.60 -17.78 -3.00
C ASP A 60 -5.17 -16.46 -3.66
N LEU A 61 -6.12 -15.68 -4.21
CA LEU A 61 -5.81 -14.41 -4.84
C LEU A 61 -5.49 -13.33 -3.81
N TYR A 62 -4.41 -12.60 -4.05
CA TYR A 62 -4.12 -11.40 -3.30
C TYR A 62 -5.13 -10.30 -3.65
N LEU A 63 -5.86 -9.80 -2.65
CA LEU A 63 -6.93 -8.83 -2.87
C LEU A 63 -6.54 -7.44 -2.37
N SER A 64 -6.63 -6.44 -3.25
CA SER A 64 -6.55 -5.01 -2.90
C SER A 64 -7.89 -4.33 -3.11
N LEU A 65 -8.36 -3.63 -2.08
CA LEU A 65 -9.59 -2.84 -2.13
C LEU A 65 -9.23 -1.36 -2.13
N SER A 66 -9.80 -0.61 -3.07
CA SER A 66 -9.39 0.78 -3.27
C SER A 66 -9.68 1.68 -2.08
N HIS A 67 -10.76 1.41 -1.34
CA HIS A 67 -11.07 2.11 -0.09
C HIS A 67 -10.14 1.76 1.08
N GLU A 68 -9.40 0.64 1.03
CA GLU A 68 -8.38 0.31 2.03
C GLU A 68 -7.01 0.87 1.65
N VAL A 69 -6.66 0.86 0.36
CA VAL A 69 -5.35 1.28 -0.14
C VAL A 69 -5.20 2.81 -0.18
N ASN A 70 -6.18 3.50 -0.77
CA ASN A 70 -6.14 4.96 -0.93
C ASN A 70 -7.57 5.53 -0.96
N PRO A 71 -8.20 5.78 0.20
CA PRO A 71 -9.59 6.27 0.30
C PRO A 71 -9.75 7.75 -0.07
N GLU A 72 -9.18 8.17 -1.19
CA GLU A 72 -9.31 9.52 -1.73
C GLU A 72 -10.36 9.58 -2.84
N TRP A 73 -10.93 10.77 -3.07
CA TRP A 73 -12.08 10.93 -3.97
C TRP A 73 -11.75 10.71 -5.45
N ARG A 74 -10.50 10.98 -5.86
CA ARG A 74 -10.04 10.89 -7.25
C ARG A 74 -9.91 9.44 -7.68
N GLU A 75 -10.65 9.05 -8.72
CA GLU A 75 -10.70 7.67 -9.18
C GLU A 75 -9.40 7.21 -9.83
N TYR A 76 -8.75 8.06 -10.64
CA TYR A 76 -7.53 7.67 -11.34
C TYR A 76 -6.39 7.35 -10.37
N GLU A 77 -6.04 8.28 -9.47
CA GLU A 77 -4.96 8.08 -8.51
C GLU A 77 -5.25 6.94 -7.54
N ARG A 78 -6.50 6.82 -7.07
CA ARG A 78 -6.94 5.71 -6.21
C ARG A 78 -6.79 4.36 -6.93
N THR A 79 -7.31 4.24 -8.14
CA THR A 79 -7.21 3.01 -8.94
C THR A 79 -5.75 2.68 -9.26
N ALA A 80 -4.95 3.65 -9.69
CA ALA A 80 -3.53 3.45 -9.99
C ALA A 80 -2.75 2.93 -8.78
N SER A 81 -2.95 3.51 -7.60
CA SER A 81 -2.33 3.02 -6.35
C SER A 81 -2.82 1.62 -5.96
N THR A 82 -4.10 1.31 -6.17
CA THR A 82 -4.67 0.01 -5.83
C THR A 82 -4.14 -1.09 -6.76
N ILE A 83 -3.99 -0.79 -8.06
CA ILE A 83 -3.36 -1.68 -9.04
C ILE A 83 -1.89 -1.91 -8.68
N ALA A 84 -1.13 -0.86 -8.38
CA ALA A 84 0.26 -1.00 -7.98
C ALA A 84 0.41 -1.83 -6.70
N ASN A 85 -0.49 -1.64 -5.72
CA ASN A 85 -0.53 -2.45 -4.50
C ASN A 85 -0.82 -3.93 -4.79
N ALA A 86 -1.80 -4.22 -5.64
CA ALA A 86 -2.12 -5.59 -6.05
C ALA A 86 -0.96 -6.25 -6.81
N TYR A 87 -0.29 -5.50 -7.69
CA TYR A 87 0.82 -5.98 -8.52
C TYR A 87 2.02 -6.43 -7.68
N ILE A 88 2.44 -5.63 -6.69
CA ILE A 88 3.56 -6.00 -5.81
C ILE A 88 3.12 -6.87 -4.61
N GLY A 89 1.81 -7.00 -4.40
CA GLY A 89 1.16 -7.68 -3.28
C GLY A 89 1.73 -9.07 -2.97
N PRO A 90 1.62 -10.03 -3.90
CA PRO A 90 2.07 -11.40 -3.68
C PRO A 90 3.57 -11.53 -3.32
N PRO A 91 4.53 -10.98 -4.10
CA PRO A 91 5.95 -11.16 -3.79
C PRO A 91 6.36 -10.44 -2.50
N VAL A 92 5.90 -9.21 -2.27
CA VAL A 92 6.28 -8.44 -1.07
C VAL A 92 5.69 -9.06 0.19
N SER A 93 4.44 -9.49 0.15
CA SER A 93 3.79 -10.13 1.32
C SER A 93 4.47 -11.44 1.72
N ARG A 94 4.92 -12.23 0.73
CA ARG A 94 5.69 -13.45 0.99
C ARG A 94 7.01 -13.12 1.68
N TYR A 95 7.75 -12.15 1.16
CA TYR A 95 9.01 -11.68 1.74
C TYR A 95 8.84 -11.20 3.18
N LEU A 96 7.87 -10.32 3.43
CA LEU A 96 7.61 -9.75 4.76
C LEU A 96 7.27 -10.84 5.79
N ARG A 97 6.46 -11.83 5.43
CA ARG A 97 6.13 -12.97 6.30
C ARG A 97 7.35 -13.83 6.61
N THR A 98 8.19 -14.13 5.60
CA THR A 98 9.43 -14.89 5.81
C THR A 98 10.39 -14.13 6.72
N LEU A 99 10.53 -12.82 6.53
CA LEU A 99 11.38 -11.96 7.35
C LEU A 99 10.91 -11.93 8.81
N GLU A 100 9.60 -11.75 9.04
CA GLU A 100 9.00 -11.74 10.38
C GLU A 100 9.19 -13.10 11.08
N ALA A 101 8.89 -14.20 10.41
CA ALA A 101 9.04 -15.55 10.96
C ALA A 101 10.50 -15.86 11.33
N THR A 102 11.45 -15.49 10.46
CA THR A 102 12.88 -15.70 10.70
C THR A 102 13.38 -14.84 11.85
N SER A 103 12.93 -13.59 11.92
CA SER A 103 13.29 -12.66 13.00
C SER A 103 12.78 -13.15 14.35
N LEU A 104 11.52 -13.60 14.44
CA LEU A 104 10.94 -14.11 15.68
C LEU A 104 11.61 -15.40 16.16
N ARG A 105 12.02 -16.29 15.25
CA ARG A 105 12.78 -17.50 15.60
C ARG A 105 14.11 -17.16 16.27
N ARG A 106 14.79 -16.11 15.81
CA ARG A 106 16.09 -15.69 16.36
C ARG A 106 15.94 -14.78 17.59
N PHE A 107 14.90 -13.95 17.61
CA PHE A 107 14.66 -12.92 18.62
C PHE A 107 13.20 -12.98 19.13
N PRO A 108 12.85 -13.94 20.00
CA PRO A 108 11.46 -14.26 20.36
C PRO A 108 10.68 -13.15 21.08
N ARG A 109 11.38 -12.17 21.66
CA ARG A 109 10.79 -11.02 22.36
C ARG A 109 10.81 -9.73 21.54
N SER A 110 11.23 -9.80 20.28
CA SER A 110 11.33 -8.64 19.40
C SER A 110 10.07 -8.45 18.56
N ARG A 111 9.91 -7.24 18.01
CA ARG A 111 8.93 -6.93 16.97
C ARG A 111 9.68 -6.35 15.78
N ALA A 112 9.54 -6.99 14.62
CA ALA A 112 10.09 -6.46 13.37
C ALA A 112 9.20 -5.31 12.90
N LEU A 113 9.78 -4.13 12.75
CA LEU A 113 9.15 -2.97 12.13
C LEU A 113 9.88 -2.67 10.83
N MET A 114 9.11 -2.42 9.77
CA MET A 114 9.64 -2.01 8.48
C MET A 114 9.33 -0.54 8.24
N MET A 115 10.26 0.14 7.59
CA MET A 115 10.12 1.54 7.21
C MET A 115 9.01 1.72 6.17
N LYS A 116 8.27 2.82 6.28
CA LYS A 116 7.26 3.26 5.32
C LYS A 116 7.73 4.48 4.53
N SER A 117 7.12 4.68 3.38
CA SER A 117 7.36 5.83 2.51
C SER A 117 6.92 7.17 3.12
N ASP A 118 6.08 7.15 4.16
CA ASP A 118 5.67 8.35 4.91
C ASP A 118 6.62 8.70 6.07
N GLY A 119 7.69 7.93 6.25
CA GLY A 119 8.70 8.11 7.30
C GLY A 119 8.35 7.47 8.64
N GLY A 120 7.19 6.80 8.74
CA GLY A 120 6.87 5.95 9.88
C GLY A 120 7.41 4.53 9.72
N ALA A 121 7.06 3.66 10.67
CA ALA A 121 7.32 2.23 10.58
C ALA A 121 6.05 1.43 10.90
N ALA A 122 5.94 0.21 10.36
CA ALA A 122 4.79 -0.67 10.54
C ALA A 122 5.21 -2.14 10.61
N SER A 123 4.32 -3.01 11.11
CA SER A 123 4.58 -4.46 11.15
C SER A 123 4.46 -5.09 9.77
N ALA A 124 5.10 -6.25 9.59
CA ALA A 124 4.96 -7.07 8.38
C ALA A 124 3.49 -7.41 8.09
N THR A 125 2.71 -7.72 9.14
CA THR A 125 1.29 -8.05 9.00
C THR A 125 0.49 -6.89 8.38
N MET A 126 0.76 -5.64 8.80
CA MET A 126 0.08 -4.46 8.25
C MET A 126 0.51 -4.22 6.80
N LEU A 127 1.82 -4.27 6.54
CA LEU A 127 2.39 -3.99 5.23
C LEU A 127 2.10 -5.09 4.21
N ALA A 128 1.81 -6.31 4.64
CA ALA A 128 1.31 -7.36 3.75
C ALA A 128 -0.06 -6.99 3.14
N ARG A 129 -0.85 -6.12 3.78
CA ARG A 129 -2.15 -5.64 3.22
C ARG A 129 -1.98 -4.41 2.33
N THR A 130 -0.96 -3.60 2.58
CA THR A 130 -0.71 -2.33 1.87
C THR A 130 0.78 -2.16 1.50
N PRO A 131 1.39 -3.11 0.76
CA PRO A 131 2.83 -3.08 0.48
C PRO A 131 3.27 -1.86 -0.33
N ILE A 132 2.35 -1.16 -1.00
CA ILE A 132 2.65 0.10 -1.69
C ILE A 132 3.23 1.15 -0.74
N ALA A 133 2.89 1.09 0.56
CA ALA A 133 3.45 1.96 1.58
C ALA A 133 4.94 1.71 1.89
N THR A 134 5.58 0.72 1.25
CA THR A 134 7.02 0.45 1.37
C THR A 134 7.83 0.98 0.18
N VAL A 135 7.17 1.40 -0.89
CA VAL A 135 7.82 1.91 -2.12
C VAL A 135 8.58 3.19 -1.79
N MET A 136 9.89 3.23 -2.01
CA MET A 136 10.77 4.36 -1.60
C MET A 136 11.00 4.52 -0.09
N SER A 137 10.72 3.50 0.73
CA SER A 137 10.98 3.54 2.18
C SER A 137 12.46 3.72 2.54
N GLY A 138 13.39 3.15 1.77
CA GLY A 138 14.84 3.28 1.97
C GLY A 138 15.34 4.72 1.86
N PRO A 139 15.12 5.40 0.72
CA PRO A 139 15.48 6.81 0.58
C PRO A 139 14.87 7.71 1.67
N VAL A 140 13.63 7.45 2.06
CA VAL A 140 12.98 8.18 3.17
C VAL A 140 13.71 7.99 4.49
N ALA A 141 14.20 6.78 4.80
CA ALA A 141 15.04 6.54 5.97
C ALA A 141 16.32 7.37 5.93
N GLY A 142 16.95 7.48 4.75
CA GLY A 142 18.13 8.32 4.53
C GLY A 142 17.86 9.80 4.81
N VAL A 143 16.70 10.31 4.35
CA VAL A 143 16.25 11.68 4.64
C VAL A 143 16.05 11.91 6.13
N ILE A 144 15.42 10.96 6.84
CA ILE A 144 15.20 11.04 8.29
C ILE A 144 16.53 11.07 9.04
N GLY A 145 17.47 10.19 8.68
CA GLY A 145 18.81 10.17 9.26
C GLY A 145 19.58 11.46 8.99
N GLY A 146 19.50 11.99 7.76
CA GLY A 146 20.11 13.26 7.39
C GLY A 146 19.52 14.45 8.16
N ARG A 147 18.20 14.49 8.35
CA ARG A 147 17.54 15.53 9.17
C ARG A 147 18.02 15.45 10.61
N TYR A 148 18.01 14.27 11.21
CA TYR A 148 18.49 14.04 12.58
C TYR A 148 19.95 14.51 12.75
N LEU A 149 20.83 14.21 11.80
CA LEU A 149 22.21 14.69 11.84
C LEU A 149 22.28 16.23 11.74
N GLY A 150 21.43 16.82 10.89
CA GLY A 150 21.29 18.27 10.80
C GLY A 150 20.86 18.91 12.12
N ASP A 151 19.89 18.33 12.83
CA ASP A 151 19.47 18.78 14.17
C ASP A 151 20.66 18.76 15.15
N VAL A 152 21.41 17.65 15.21
CA VAL A 152 22.58 17.49 16.08
C VAL A 152 23.69 18.51 15.77
N LYS A 153 23.78 18.97 14.51
CA LYS A 153 24.80 19.91 14.03
C LYS A 153 24.31 21.35 13.94
N ASN A 154 23.06 21.64 14.30
CA ASN A 154 22.41 22.93 14.10
C ASN A 154 22.46 23.41 12.63
N ILE A 155 22.23 22.49 11.69
CA ILE A 155 22.14 22.75 10.25
C ILE A 155 20.69 22.57 9.81
N ASP A 156 20.04 23.69 9.48
CA ASP A 156 18.63 23.71 9.09
C ASP A 156 18.39 23.49 7.59
N ASN A 157 19.41 23.77 6.78
CA ASN A 157 19.37 23.66 5.33
C ASN A 157 20.37 22.62 4.87
N LEU A 158 19.89 21.51 4.33
CA LEU A 158 20.73 20.41 3.86
C LEU A 158 20.10 19.70 2.67
N ILE A 159 20.94 19.04 1.88
CA ILE A 159 20.53 18.14 0.81
C ILE A 159 21.03 16.75 1.19
N THR A 160 20.14 15.78 1.29
CA THR A 160 20.53 14.37 1.37
C THR A 160 20.72 13.84 -0.04
N PHE A 161 21.82 13.15 -0.27
CA PHE A 161 22.23 12.63 -1.56
C PHE A 161 22.70 11.18 -1.36
N ASP A 162 21.95 10.23 -1.93
CA ASP A 162 22.27 8.80 -1.90
C ASP A 162 22.45 8.29 -3.32
N THR A 163 23.58 7.62 -3.57
CA THR A 163 23.90 7.05 -4.89
C THR A 163 24.27 5.61 -4.73
N GLY A 164 23.53 4.74 -5.41
CA GLY A 164 23.85 3.34 -5.59
C GLY A 164 24.28 3.03 -7.02
N GLY A 165 24.46 1.74 -7.32
CA GLY A 165 24.78 1.27 -8.68
C GLY A 165 23.59 1.30 -9.66
N THR A 166 22.38 1.60 -9.19
CA THR A 166 21.14 1.56 -9.99
C THR A 166 20.34 2.85 -9.91
N SER A 167 20.30 3.50 -8.74
CA SER A 167 19.53 4.72 -8.49
C SER A 167 20.36 5.81 -7.83
N CYS A 168 19.88 7.04 -7.98
CA CYS A 168 20.36 8.20 -7.24
C CYS A 168 19.14 8.93 -6.68
N ASP A 169 19.12 9.13 -5.36
CA ASP A 169 18.03 9.73 -4.62
C ASP A 169 18.49 11.02 -3.94
N MET A 170 17.72 12.10 -4.16
CA MET A 170 18.02 13.42 -3.62
C MET A 170 16.82 14.02 -2.90
N ARG A 171 17.06 14.61 -1.73
CA ARG A 171 16.05 15.39 -1.02
C ARG A 171 16.63 16.68 -0.45
N CYS A 172 15.87 17.75 -0.59
CA CYS A 172 16.17 19.04 0.03
C CYS A 172 15.37 19.18 1.33
N CYS A 173 16.07 19.56 2.40
CA CYS A 173 15.51 19.97 3.67
C CYS A 173 15.86 21.45 3.88
N ARG A 174 14.84 22.23 4.21
CA ARG A 174 14.93 23.69 4.35
C ARG A 174 14.23 24.11 5.63
N ASP A 175 14.82 25.06 6.35
CA ASP A 175 14.27 25.60 7.60
C ASP A 175 13.90 24.49 8.60
N GLY A 176 14.76 23.46 8.71
CA GLY A 176 14.57 22.32 9.59
C GLY A 176 13.49 21.32 9.12
N ARG A 177 12.93 21.47 7.92
CA ARG A 177 11.88 20.60 7.37
C ARG A 177 12.32 19.96 6.06
N CYS A 178 12.26 18.65 5.99
CA CYS A 178 12.36 17.94 4.73
C CYS A 178 11.00 17.96 4.06
N SER A 179 10.91 18.56 2.86
CA SER A 179 9.64 18.64 2.15
C SER A 179 9.04 17.22 2.03
N ASN A 180 7.76 17.06 2.36
CA ASN A 180 6.95 15.96 1.88
C ASN A 180 6.17 16.55 0.71
N ARG A 181 6.53 16.22 -0.54
CA ARG A 181 5.61 16.55 -1.63
C ARG A 181 4.39 15.64 -1.43
N ARG A 182 3.25 16.24 -1.10
CA ARG A 182 1.99 15.81 -1.69
C ARG A 182 1.88 16.50 -3.04
#